data_AF-A0AAV1FSS6-F1
#
_entry.id   AF-A0AAV1FSS6-F1
#
_cell.length_a   1.000
_cell.length_b   1.000
_cell.length_c   1.000
_cell.angle_alpha   90.00
_cell.angle_beta   90.00
_cell.angle_gamma   90.00
#
_symmetry.space_group_name_H-M   'P 1'
#
loop_
_entity.id
_entity.type
_entity.pdbx_description
1 polymer ?
#
loop_
_entity_poly.entity_id
_entity_poly.type
_entity_poly.pdbx_seq_one_letter_code
_entity_poly.pdbx_strand_id
1 'polypeptide(L)'
;MGVKSKAAAAILVLLLFLGSLWLHGGLDYHWDSCLKGYNQLNGLNQLYNSSGAEGVEGPQVLQECPGQTFQVSLLLSNMLAAPAYSSDVLIQPYLSSWDELVRFMEALGPMVGLISKEIEAKTSIIRHLAAMTVESPEVDLAAGVNSINNVGAEVGTDPEASEHPGAYHSVRSMIVAELNQGLVDFHQQTDSGCRTLLRLHRALLWLKLFLEKLAETPVTGRLKSPSELCRESYQSTLSLHHTWLVRRAAELAFIALPERGYFFRLVCVQNQEELSAVLTRVVQATGEVYDRTQKALEENGMLDLP
;
A
#
# COMPACT_ATOMS: atom_id res chain seq x y z
N MET A 1 37.22 -4.14 21.33
CA MET A 1 35.94 -4.11 20.59
C MET A 1 35.56 -5.53 20.19
N GLY A 2 34.50 -6.08 20.78
CA GLY A 2 34.11 -7.48 20.60
C GLY A 2 33.58 -7.79 19.20
N VAL A 3 33.74 -9.03 18.77
CA VAL A 3 33.32 -9.55 17.45
C VAL A 3 31.84 -9.23 17.14
N LYS A 4 30.98 -9.22 18.17
CA LYS A 4 29.55 -8.87 18.08
C LYS A 4 29.29 -7.39 17.70
N SER A 5 30.16 -6.47 18.14
CA SER A 5 30.06 -5.04 17.84
C SER A 5 30.51 -4.72 16.41
N LYS A 6 31.50 -5.48 15.89
CA LYS A 6 31.94 -5.37 14.49
C LYS A 6 30.91 -5.96 13.52
N ALA A 7 30.23 -7.05 13.89
CA ALA A 7 29.15 -7.63 13.10
C ALA A 7 27.91 -6.72 13.03
N ALA A 8 27.51 -6.11 14.15
CA ALA A 8 26.41 -5.16 14.18
C ALA A 8 26.71 -3.91 13.32
N ALA A 9 27.94 -3.38 13.38
CA ALA A 9 28.35 -2.25 12.55
C ALA A 9 28.41 -2.62 11.05
N ALA A 10 28.89 -3.81 10.71
CA ALA A 10 28.92 -4.28 9.32
C ALA A 10 27.52 -4.52 8.74
N ILE A 11 26.58 -5.04 9.53
CA ILE A 11 25.17 -5.20 9.15
C ILE A 11 24.51 -3.84 8.98
N LEU A 12 24.77 -2.87 9.87
CA LEU A 12 24.23 -1.52 9.76
C LEU A 12 24.76 -0.79 8.52
N VAL A 13 26.04 -0.97 8.17
CA VAL A 13 26.64 -0.44 6.94
C VAL A 13 26.09 -1.12 5.69
N LEU A 14 25.86 -2.44 5.71
CA LEU A 14 25.20 -3.17 4.63
C LEU A 14 23.75 -2.70 4.43
N LEU A 15 23.00 -2.52 5.50
CA LEU A 15 21.61 -2.04 5.46
C LEU A 15 21.50 -0.60 4.96
N LEU A 16 22.44 0.28 5.34
CA LEU A 16 22.55 1.64 4.82
C LEU A 16 22.90 1.66 3.31
N PHE A 17 23.80 0.77 2.87
CA PHE A 17 24.13 0.64 1.45
C PHE A 17 23.00 -0.02 0.63
N LEU A 18 22.25 -0.94 1.22
CA LEU A 18 21.10 -1.61 0.61
C LEU A 18 19.92 -0.65 0.39
N GLY A 19 19.69 0.29 1.31
CA GLY A 19 18.80 1.42 1.08
C GLY A 19 19.24 2.22 -0.15
N SER A 20 20.53 2.55 -0.26
CA SER A 20 21.09 3.31 -1.40
C SER A 20 21.09 2.56 -2.76
N LEU A 21 20.92 1.24 -2.75
CA LEU A 21 20.93 0.39 -3.95
C LEU A 21 19.54 -0.09 -4.40
N TRP A 22 18.51 0.06 -3.56
CA TRP A 22 17.12 0.22 -4.04
C TRP A 22 16.90 1.60 -4.66
N LEU A 23 17.67 2.59 -4.22
CA LEU A 23 17.67 4.00 -4.64
C LEU A 23 18.32 4.30 -6.00
N HIS A 24 18.80 3.31 -6.76
CA HIS A 24 19.29 3.54 -8.14
C HIS A 24 18.15 3.67 -9.16
N GLY A 25 17.08 4.35 -8.76
CA GLY A 25 16.14 4.89 -9.72
C GLY A 25 15.36 6.10 -9.25
N GLY A 26 16.10 7.12 -8.83
CA GLY A 26 15.62 8.46 -8.50
C GLY A 26 16.35 9.01 -7.29
N LEU A 27 17.37 9.83 -7.51
CA LEU A 27 17.94 10.67 -6.46
C LEU A 27 17.97 12.09 -7.00
N ASP A 28 17.14 12.95 -6.43
CA ASP A 28 17.54 14.33 -6.17
C ASP A 28 16.69 14.96 -5.05
N TYR A 29 17.41 15.32 -3.96
CA TYR A 29 17.11 16.20 -2.82
C TYR A 29 16.00 15.75 -1.82
N HIS A 30 16.08 15.87 -0.50
CA HIS A 30 16.85 16.71 0.42
C HIS A 30 17.00 15.97 1.78
N TRP A 31 18.19 15.99 2.38
CA TRP A 31 18.51 15.29 3.65
C TRP A 31 18.18 16.12 4.93
N ASP A 32 17.29 17.11 4.87
CA ASP A 32 17.09 18.07 5.97
C ASP A 32 15.92 17.77 6.93
N SER A 33 15.09 16.74 6.68
CA SER A 33 13.96 16.43 7.59
C SER A 33 14.28 15.38 8.66
N CYS A 34 15.49 14.83 8.69
CA CYS A 34 15.80 13.64 9.50
C CYS A 34 16.06 13.89 11.00
N LEU A 35 15.76 15.07 11.56
CA LEU A 35 16.09 15.38 12.96
C LEU A 35 15.08 16.25 13.73
N LYS A 36 13.81 16.35 13.31
CA LYS A 36 12.84 17.24 13.98
C LYS A 36 11.42 16.72 14.24
N GLY A 37 11.21 15.40 14.27
CA GLY A 37 9.87 14.82 14.46
C GLY A 37 9.63 14.03 15.76
N TYR A 38 10.56 13.99 16.71
CA TYR A 38 10.36 13.30 17.99
C TYR A 38 9.94 14.32 19.04
N ASN A 39 8.65 14.69 19.07
CA ASN A 39 7.89 15.21 20.23
C ASN A 39 6.62 15.96 19.77
N GLN A 40 5.54 15.22 19.50
CA GLN A 40 4.11 15.62 19.55
C GLN A 40 3.38 14.51 18.78
N LEU A 41 2.49 13.70 19.34
CA LEU A 41 1.31 14.13 20.06
C LEU A 41 0.82 12.95 20.90
N ASN A 42 0.85 13.12 22.22
CA ASN A 42 0.10 12.30 23.16
C ASN A 42 -1.09 13.15 23.60
N GLY A 43 -2.30 12.63 23.46
CA GLY A 43 -3.50 13.25 24.03
C GLY A 43 -4.70 13.21 23.09
N LEU A 44 -5.50 12.16 23.22
CA LEU A 44 -6.89 12.30 23.66
C LEU A 44 -7.41 10.92 24.09
N ASN A 45 -7.73 10.84 25.38
CA ASN A 45 -8.41 9.71 26.01
C ASN A 45 -9.91 9.71 25.66
N GLN A 46 -10.56 8.60 26.05
CA GLN A 46 -11.96 8.48 26.50
C GLN A 46 -13.02 8.31 25.38
N LEU A 47 -13.97 7.37 25.40
CA LEU A 47 -14.50 6.49 26.46
C LEU A 47 -15.05 5.19 25.85
N TYR A 48 -14.81 4.11 26.59
CA TYR A 48 -15.38 2.77 26.47
C TYR A 48 -16.88 2.78 26.77
N ASN A 49 -17.69 2.11 25.93
CA ASN A 49 -18.99 1.62 26.35
C ASN A 49 -19.33 0.31 25.62
N SER A 50 -19.26 -0.78 26.36
CA SER A 50 -19.71 -2.11 25.93
C SER A 50 -21.19 -2.28 26.25
N SER A 51 -21.98 -2.60 25.23
CA SER A 51 -23.28 -3.24 25.41
C SER A 51 -23.36 -4.42 24.44
N GLY A 52 -23.45 -5.62 25.00
CA GLY A 52 -23.69 -6.83 24.22
C GLY A 52 -25.09 -6.88 23.63
N ALA A 53 -25.21 -7.47 22.46
CA ALA A 53 -26.44 -8.04 21.95
C ALA A 53 -26.08 -9.23 21.04
N GLU A 54 -26.68 -10.37 21.35
CA GLU A 54 -26.60 -11.61 20.59
C GLU A 54 -27.26 -11.49 19.21
N GLY A 55 -26.60 -12.06 18.19
CA GLY A 55 -27.22 -12.92 17.19
C GLY A 55 -28.05 -12.29 16.07
N VAL A 56 -27.39 -11.96 14.94
CA VAL A 56 -27.85 -12.26 13.57
C VAL A 56 -26.58 -12.45 12.71
N GLU A 57 -26.41 -13.60 12.05
CA GLU A 57 -25.34 -13.86 11.08
C GLU A 57 -25.52 -12.97 9.82
N GLY A 58 -25.06 -11.73 9.91
CA GLY A 58 -24.62 -10.95 8.76
C GLY A 58 -23.16 -11.27 8.42
N PRO A 59 -22.59 -10.68 7.34
CA PRO A 59 -21.17 -10.87 7.01
C PRO A 59 -20.34 -10.54 8.25
N GLN A 60 -19.70 -11.55 8.86
CA GLN A 60 -19.07 -11.41 10.16
C GLN A 60 -18.06 -10.26 10.12
N VAL A 61 -18.41 -9.12 10.70
CA VAL A 61 -17.54 -7.95 10.75
C VAL A 61 -16.36 -8.32 11.63
N LEU A 62 -15.14 -8.29 11.07
CA LEU A 62 -13.94 -8.53 11.86
C LEU A 62 -13.84 -7.41 12.91
N GLN A 63 -13.71 -7.79 14.18
CA GLN A 63 -13.54 -6.83 15.27
C GLN A 63 -12.11 -6.30 15.31
N GLU A 64 -11.95 -5.10 15.89
CA GLU A 64 -10.63 -4.55 16.18
C GLU A 64 -9.90 -5.38 17.24
N CYS A 65 -8.58 -5.43 17.10
CA CYS A 65 -7.62 -6.02 18.01
C CYS A 65 -7.20 -5.02 19.09
N PRO A 66 -7.67 -5.12 20.34
CA PRO A 66 -7.39 -4.10 21.35
C PRO A 66 -5.90 -3.99 21.66
N GLY A 67 -5.39 -2.76 21.72
CA GLY A 67 -4.00 -2.47 22.09
C GLY A 67 -2.96 -2.77 21.00
N GLN A 68 -3.40 -3.10 19.78
CA GLN A 68 -2.50 -3.32 18.64
C GLN A 68 -2.50 -2.10 17.72
N THR A 69 -1.33 -1.79 17.16
CA THR A 69 -1.21 -0.76 16.11
C THR A 69 -1.78 -1.27 14.80
N PHE A 70 -1.49 -2.53 14.44
CA PHE A 70 -2.06 -3.20 13.29
C PHE A 70 -3.49 -3.71 13.58
N GLN A 71 -4.39 -3.48 12.63
CA GLN A 71 -5.80 -3.83 12.65
C GLN A 71 -6.20 -4.54 11.35
N VAL A 72 -6.31 -5.88 11.41
CA VAL A 72 -6.73 -6.69 10.25
C VAL A 72 -8.14 -6.35 9.75
N SER A 73 -9.02 -5.89 10.64
CA SER A 73 -10.36 -5.41 10.31
C SER A 73 -10.31 -4.16 9.42
N LEU A 74 -9.44 -3.20 9.75
CA LEU A 74 -9.25 -1.97 8.98
C LEU A 74 -8.59 -2.26 7.63
N LEU A 75 -7.60 -3.16 7.59
CA LEU A 75 -7.01 -3.63 6.34
C LEU A 75 -8.07 -4.22 5.43
N LEU A 76 -8.88 -5.16 5.94
CA LEU A 76 -9.94 -5.78 5.16
C LEU A 76 -10.98 -4.75 4.70
N SER A 77 -11.38 -3.83 5.58
CA SER A 77 -12.36 -2.80 5.23
C SER A 77 -11.87 -1.89 4.10
N ASN A 78 -10.61 -1.46 4.14
CA ASN A 78 -10.02 -0.62 3.11
C ASN A 78 -9.86 -1.40 1.78
N MET A 79 -9.42 -2.66 1.84
CA MET A 79 -9.31 -3.52 0.66
C MET A 79 -10.66 -3.81 0.02
N LEU A 80 -11.74 -3.91 0.80
CA LEU A 80 -13.11 -4.07 0.28
C LEU A 80 -13.70 -2.77 -0.27
N ALA A 81 -13.27 -1.61 0.24
CA ALA A 81 -13.70 -0.30 -0.24
C ALA A 81 -12.95 0.17 -1.49
N ALA A 82 -11.75 -0.36 -1.74
CA ALA A 82 -10.91 0.06 -2.87
C ALA A 82 -11.50 -0.28 -4.26
N PRO A 83 -12.10 -1.45 -4.50
CA PRO A 83 -12.77 -1.74 -5.76
C PRO A 83 -14.02 -0.86 -5.96
N ALA A 84 -13.99 0.04 -6.96
CA ALA A 84 -15.15 0.85 -7.35
C ALA A 84 -16.20 0.03 -8.15
N TYR A 85 -17.37 0.59 -8.45
CA TYR A 85 -18.39 -0.10 -9.28
C TYR A 85 -17.92 -0.42 -10.72
N SER A 86 -16.87 0.23 -11.22
CA SER A 86 -16.44 0.24 -12.62
C SER A 86 -15.10 -0.47 -12.87
N SER A 87 -14.89 -1.71 -12.41
CA SER A 87 -13.62 -2.46 -12.66
C SER A 87 -12.33 -1.67 -12.38
N ASP A 88 -12.42 -0.68 -11.50
CA ASP A 88 -11.37 0.29 -11.18
C ASP A 88 -11.10 0.24 -9.67
N VAL A 89 -10.02 0.90 -9.25
CA VAL A 89 -9.54 0.93 -7.87
C VAL A 89 -9.42 2.38 -7.41
N LEU A 90 -10.12 2.74 -6.35
CA LEU A 90 -10.03 4.05 -5.71
C LEU A 90 -8.68 4.21 -5.01
N ILE A 91 -8.01 5.33 -5.23
CA ILE A 91 -6.66 5.59 -4.71
C ILE A 91 -6.68 5.76 -3.18
N GLN A 92 -7.65 6.48 -2.63
CA GLN A 92 -7.70 6.76 -1.19
C GLN A 92 -7.77 5.47 -0.33
N PRO A 93 -8.75 4.57 -0.50
CA PRO A 93 -8.79 3.31 0.26
C PRO A 93 -7.64 2.36 -0.10
N TYR A 94 -7.11 2.41 -1.33
CA TYR A 94 -5.89 1.67 -1.69
C TYR A 94 -4.69 2.12 -0.84
N LEU A 95 -4.46 3.43 -0.72
CA LEU A 95 -3.36 3.98 0.08
C LEU A 95 -3.59 3.77 1.59
N SER A 96 -4.84 3.86 2.07
CA SER A 96 -5.17 3.52 3.46
C SER A 96 -4.97 2.03 3.77
N SER A 97 -5.12 1.15 2.78
CA SER A 97 -4.73 -0.26 2.94
C SER A 97 -3.22 -0.38 3.15
N TRP A 98 -2.41 0.39 2.39
CA TRP A 98 -0.96 0.41 2.58
C TRP A 98 -0.52 0.97 3.94
N ASP A 99 -1.21 1.97 4.48
CA ASP A 99 -0.94 2.46 5.84
C ASP A 99 -1.08 1.33 6.87
N GLU A 100 -2.11 0.51 6.71
CA GLU A 100 -2.35 -0.63 7.59
C GLU A 100 -1.32 -1.75 7.37
N LEU A 101 -0.89 -1.97 6.12
CA LEU A 101 0.20 -2.90 5.81
C LEU A 101 1.54 -2.45 6.38
N VAL A 102 1.82 -1.14 6.40
CA VAL A 102 2.99 -0.57 7.06
C VAL A 102 2.97 -0.90 8.55
N ARG A 103 1.83 -0.70 9.24
CA ARG A 103 1.66 -1.07 10.66
C ARG A 103 1.85 -2.56 10.90
N PHE A 104 1.33 -3.41 9.99
CA PHE A 104 1.57 -4.85 10.03
C PHE A 104 3.07 -5.17 9.98
N MET A 105 3.80 -4.57 9.03
CA MET A 105 5.24 -4.76 8.93
C MET A 105 5.93 -4.29 10.22
N GLU A 106 5.68 -3.08 10.69
CA GLU A 106 6.30 -2.56 11.92
C GLU A 106 6.06 -3.47 13.14
N ALA A 107 4.89 -4.11 13.23
CA ALA A 107 4.58 -5.06 14.28
C ALA A 107 5.43 -6.34 14.22
N LEU A 108 5.97 -6.72 13.05
CA LEU A 108 6.92 -7.84 12.92
C LEU A 108 8.32 -7.52 13.50
N GLY A 109 8.58 -6.25 13.82
CA GLY A 109 9.76 -5.79 14.55
C GLY A 109 10.78 -5.00 13.71
N PRO A 110 11.86 -4.50 14.33
CA PRO A 110 12.72 -3.47 13.73
C PRO A 110 13.41 -3.84 12.41
N MET A 111 13.57 -5.14 12.13
CA MET A 111 14.25 -5.65 10.93
C MET A 111 13.53 -5.29 9.63
N VAL A 112 12.22 -5.03 9.69
CA VAL A 112 11.42 -4.64 8.52
C VAL A 112 11.24 -3.12 8.41
N GLY A 113 11.72 -2.33 9.37
CA GLY A 113 11.47 -0.89 9.41
C GLY A 113 12.01 -0.11 8.20
N LEU A 114 13.05 -0.63 7.54
CA LEU A 114 13.52 -0.08 6.27
C LEU A 114 12.52 -0.31 5.12
N ILE A 115 11.87 -1.47 5.10
CA ILE A 115 10.85 -1.83 4.12
C ILE A 115 9.61 -0.96 4.34
N SER A 116 9.19 -0.80 5.61
CA SER A 116 8.08 0.09 5.99
C SER A 116 8.32 1.51 5.49
N LYS A 117 9.48 2.11 5.80
CA LYS A 117 9.83 3.47 5.37
C LYS A 117 9.82 3.66 3.87
N GLU A 118 10.23 2.64 3.12
CA GLU A 118 10.23 2.72 1.67
C GLU A 118 8.80 2.73 1.12
N ILE A 119 7.91 1.90 1.66
CA ILE A 119 6.50 1.87 1.26
C ILE A 119 5.82 3.19 1.64
N GLU A 120 6.10 3.74 2.81
CA GLU A 120 5.66 5.08 3.22
C GLU A 120 6.11 6.16 2.22
N ALA A 121 7.40 6.15 1.83
CA ALA A 121 7.93 7.10 0.85
C ALA A 121 7.23 6.98 -0.52
N LYS A 122 6.89 5.76 -0.96
CA LYS A 122 6.16 5.57 -2.24
C LYS A 122 4.71 6.00 -2.13
N THR A 123 4.02 5.68 -1.04
CA THR A 123 2.64 6.13 -0.86
C THR A 123 2.53 7.65 -0.69
N SER A 124 3.53 8.29 -0.08
CA SER A 124 3.55 9.77 0.05
C SER A 124 3.72 10.48 -1.30
N ILE A 125 4.46 9.90 -2.25
CA ILE A 125 4.54 10.43 -3.64
C ILE A 125 3.14 10.51 -4.26
N ILE A 126 2.37 9.42 -4.23
CA ILE A 126 1.02 9.40 -4.82
C ILE A 126 0.11 10.41 -4.11
N ARG A 127 0.19 10.52 -2.78
CA ARG A 127 -0.59 11.52 -2.02
C ARG A 127 -0.21 12.96 -2.37
N HIS A 128 1.08 13.23 -2.53
CA HIS A 128 1.57 14.57 -2.90
C HIS A 128 1.09 14.96 -4.30
N LEU A 129 1.22 14.06 -5.27
CA LEU A 129 0.73 14.28 -6.63
C LEU A 129 -0.80 14.51 -6.65
N ALA A 130 -1.55 13.73 -5.86
CA ALA A 130 -2.99 13.93 -5.69
C ALA A 130 -3.31 15.34 -5.14
N ALA A 131 -2.59 15.81 -4.12
CA ALA A 131 -2.81 17.14 -3.54
C ALA A 131 -2.49 18.28 -4.54
N MET A 132 -1.40 18.18 -5.28
CA MET A 132 -1.03 19.18 -6.29
C MET A 132 -2.09 19.35 -7.40
N THR A 133 -2.78 18.26 -7.74
CA THR A 133 -3.85 18.30 -8.77
C THR A 133 -5.12 18.99 -8.28
N VAL A 134 -5.34 19.08 -6.96
CA VAL A 134 -6.47 19.81 -6.36
C VAL A 134 -6.15 21.31 -6.24
N GLU A 135 -4.88 21.65 -6.03
CA GLU A 135 -4.43 23.05 -5.83
C GLU A 135 -4.16 23.82 -7.13
N SER A 136 -4.09 23.15 -8.28
CA SER A 136 -3.87 23.79 -9.59
C SER A 136 -5.23 24.22 -10.19
N PRO A 137 -5.62 25.50 -10.13
CA PRO A 137 -6.82 25.95 -10.82
C PRO A 137 -6.54 25.91 -12.32
N GLU A 138 -7.52 25.47 -13.10
CA GLU A 138 -7.52 25.54 -14.56
C GLU A 138 -7.01 26.90 -15.04
N VAL A 139 -5.79 26.94 -15.58
CA VAL A 139 -5.24 28.14 -16.21
C VAL A 139 -5.76 28.19 -17.65
N ASP A 140 -6.79 29.00 -17.83
CA ASP A 140 -7.17 29.74 -19.04
C ASP A 140 -7.13 29.02 -20.41
N LEU A 141 -8.30 28.59 -20.88
CA LEU A 141 -8.67 28.65 -22.31
C LEU A 141 -9.78 29.69 -22.53
N ALA A 142 -9.46 30.94 -22.22
CA ALA A 142 -10.21 32.09 -22.72
C ALA A 142 -9.41 32.76 -23.85
N ALA A 143 -9.67 32.37 -25.10
CA ALA A 143 -9.35 33.20 -26.25
C ALA A 143 -10.26 32.90 -27.47
N GLY A 144 -11.26 33.76 -27.65
CA GLY A 144 -11.76 34.12 -28.99
C GLY A 144 -13.20 33.71 -29.30
N VAL A 145 -14.14 34.63 -29.11
CA VAL A 145 -14.83 35.37 -30.20
C VAL A 145 -15.86 36.32 -29.56
N ASN A 146 -15.75 37.60 -29.91
CA ASN A 146 -16.67 38.66 -29.51
C ASN A 146 -17.98 38.61 -30.31
N SER A 147 -19.04 39.02 -29.59
CA SER A 147 -20.12 39.91 -30.05
C SER A 147 -21.52 39.32 -30.37
N ILE A 148 -22.49 39.78 -29.58
CA ILE A 148 -23.82 40.37 -29.91
C ILE A 148 -25.01 39.72 -29.16
N ASN A 149 -25.55 40.50 -28.21
CA ASN A 149 -26.92 40.68 -27.71
C ASN A 149 -28.01 39.60 -28.00
N ASN A 150 -28.74 39.16 -26.96
CA ASN A 150 -30.08 39.68 -26.57
C ASN A 150 -30.97 38.60 -25.86
N VAL A 151 -31.57 39.00 -24.72
CA VAL A 151 -32.86 38.57 -24.11
C VAL A 151 -33.13 37.08 -23.79
N GLY A 152 -33.17 36.80 -22.47
CA GLY A 152 -34.32 36.23 -21.76
C GLY A 152 -34.76 34.79 -22.05
N ALA A 153 -34.44 33.87 -21.14
CA ALA A 153 -35.34 32.82 -20.68
C ALA A 153 -34.77 32.16 -19.42
N GLU A 154 -35.55 32.18 -18.34
CA GLU A 154 -35.31 31.41 -17.13
C GLU A 154 -35.26 29.92 -17.48
N VAL A 155 -34.14 29.27 -17.17
CA VAL A 155 -34.03 27.81 -17.14
C VAL A 155 -33.43 27.45 -15.78
N GLY A 156 -34.23 26.72 -14.99
CA GLY A 156 -33.83 26.24 -13.69
C GLY A 156 -32.50 25.51 -13.77
N THR A 157 -31.54 25.93 -12.96
CA THR A 157 -30.26 25.26 -12.81
C THR A 157 -30.33 24.47 -11.51
N ASP A 158 -30.59 23.16 -11.64
CA ASP A 158 -30.29 22.21 -10.58
C ASP A 158 -28.78 22.31 -10.26
N PRO A 159 -28.37 22.53 -9.01
CA PRO A 159 -26.97 22.51 -8.64
C PRO A 159 -26.53 21.06 -8.38
N GLU A 160 -26.64 20.18 -9.37
CA GLU A 160 -25.76 19.02 -9.42
C GLU A 160 -24.50 19.47 -10.15
N ALA A 161 -23.64 20.17 -9.40
CA ALA A 161 -22.25 20.32 -9.75
C ALA A 161 -21.69 18.90 -9.85
N SER A 162 -21.52 18.43 -11.08
CA SER A 162 -20.78 17.22 -11.40
C SER A 162 -19.36 17.42 -10.87
N GLU A 163 -19.09 16.94 -9.65
CA GLU A 163 -17.73 16.76 -9.16
C GLU A 163 -17.05 15.80 -10.13
N HIS A 164 -16.34 16.33 -11.13
CA HIS A 164 -15.42 15.52 -11.90
C HIS A 164 -14.44 14.93 -10.89
N PRO A 165 -14.39 13.59 -10.74
CA PRO A 165 -13.51 12.99 -9.77
C PRO A 165 -12.08 13.44 -10.09
N GLY A 166 -11.36 13.97 -9.10
CA GLY A 166 -10.04 14.55 -9.31
C GLY A 166 -9.07 13.58 -10.00
N ALA A 167 -7.99 14.11 -10.60
CA ALA A 167 -7.02 13.32 -11.38
C ALA A 167 -6.57 12.03 -10.67
N TYR A 168 -6.43 12.05 -9.34
CA TYR A 168 -6.01 10.93 -8.50
C TYR A 168 -7.17 10.26 -7.73
N HIS A 169 -8.40 10.32 -8.24
CA HIS A 169 -9.54 9.65 -7.62
C HIS A 169 -9.44 8.12 -7.71
N SER A 170 -9.07 7.59 -8.88
CA SER A 170 -8.90 6.16 -9.14
C SER A 170 -7.60 5.86 -9.90
N VAL A 171 -7.23 4.58 -9.96
CA VAL A 171 -6.06 4.13 -10.73
C VAL A 171 -6.19 4.53 -12.20
N ARG A 172 -7.36 4.34 -12.82
CA ARG A 172 -7.53 4.74 -14.23
C ARG A 172 -7.54 6.25 -14.42
N SER A 173 -8.17 7.03 -13.52
CA SER A 173 -8.13 8.48 -13.65
C SER A 173 -6.69 9.00 -13.53
N MET A 174 -5.91 8.40 -12.64
CA MET A 174 -4.49 8.72 -12.45
C MET A 174 -3.69 8.41 -13.71
N ILE A 175 -3.85 7.20 -14.28
CA ILE A 175 -3.20 6.78 -15.53
C ILE A 175 -3.51 7.78 -16.66
N VAL A 176 -4.79 8.11 -16.86
CA VAL A 176 -5.20 9.04 -17.92
C VAL A 176 -4.61 10.43 -17.69
N ALA A 177 -4.68 10.94 -16.47
CA ALA A 177 -4.17 12.26 -16.14
C ALA A 177 -2.66 12.38 -16.36
N GLU A 178 -1.88 11.39 -15.89
CA GLU A 178 -0.43 11.41 -16.03
C GLU A 178 0.03 11.22 -17.47
N LEU A 179 -0.66 10.38 -18.26
CA LEU A 179 -0.39 10.25 -19.70
C LEU A 179 -0.66 11.56 -20.44
N ASN A 180 -1.80 12.20 -20.17
CA ASN A 180 -2.17 13.47 -20.81
C ASN A 180 -1.22 14.62 -20.47
N GLN A 181 -0.61 14.58 -19.29
CA GLN A 181 0.37 15.56 -18.82
C GLN A 181 1.82 15.21 -19.23
N GLY A 182 2.06 14.04 -19.83
CA GLY A 182 3.40 13.59 -20.20
C GLY A 182 4.31 13.26 -19.01
N LEU A 183 3.73 12.87 -17.86
CA LEU A 183 4.49 12.54 -16.64
C LEU A 183 5.03 11.10 -16.64
N VAL A 184 4.48 10.23 -17.49
CA VAL A 184 4.92 8.83 -17.64
C VAL A 184 5.91 8.70 -18.80
N ASP A 185 7.09 8.15 -18.51
CA ASP A 185 8.07 7.75 -19.53
C ASP A 185 8.28 6.22 -19.47
N PHE A 186 8.25 5.56 -20.64
CA PHE A 186 8.37 4.11 -20.77
C PHE A 186 9.82 3.64 -20.95
N HIS A 187 10.77 4.57 -21.08
CA HIS A 187 12.19 4.31 -21.32
C HIS A 187 13.08 4.88 -20.22
N GLN A 188 12.64 5.96 -19.56
CA GLN A 188 13.36 6.63 -18.49
C GLN A 188 12.56 6.63 -17.19
N GLN A 189 13.29 6.69 -16.08
CA GLN A 189 12.65 6.73 -14.76
C GLN A 189 12.07 8.11 -14.49
N THR A 190 10.80 8.15 -14.11
CA THR A 190 10.11 9.35 -13.66
C THR A 190 9.56 9.15 -12.25
N ASP A 191 9.28 10.25 -11.54
CA ASP A 191 8.62 10.21 -10.22
C ASP A 191 7.09 10.18 -10.35
N SER A 192 6.58 9.53 -11.41
CA SER A 192 5.14 9.41 -11.68
C SER A 192 4.43 8.50 -10.67
N GLY A 193 3.15 8.81 -10.46
CA GLY A 193 2.20 8.00 -9.73
C GLY A 193 2.06 6.59 -10.33
N CYS A 194 2.03 6.45 -11.65
CA CYS A 194 1.93 5.17 -12.36
C CYS A 194 3.14 4.27 -12.08
N ARG A 195 4.36 4.83 -12.21
CA ARG A 195 5.58 4.09 -11.90
C ARG A 195 5.58 3.67 -10.43
N THR A 196 5.22 4.58 -9.52
CA THR A 196 5.17 4.34 -8.08
C THR A 196 4.15 3.27 -7.71
N LEU A 197 2.94 3.36 -8.28
CA LEU A 197 1.86 2.37 -8.14
C LEU A 197 2.34 1.00 -8.61
N LEU A 198 3.08 0.89 -9.71
CA LEU A 198 3.61 -0.40 -10.18
C LEU A 198 4.53 -1.07 -9.14
N ARG A 199 5.33 -0.31 -8.39
CA ARG A 199 6.21 -0.88 -7.35
C ARG A 199 5.40 -1.40 -6.17
N LEU A 200 4.40 -0.63 -5.74
CA LEU A 200 3.46 -1.05 -4.71
C LEU A 200 2.68 -2.29 -5.16
N HIS A 201 2.16 -2.30 -6.39
CA HIS A 201 1.44 -3.42 -7.01
C HIS A 201 2.25 -4.73 -7.00
N ARG A 202 3.53 -4.69 -7.38
CA ARG A 202 4.44 -5.85 -7.31
C ARG A 202 4.65 -6.33 -5.87
N ALA A 203 4.75 -5.41 -4.91
CA ALA A 203 4.87 -5.75 -3.49
C ALA A 203 3.57 -6.34 -2.92
N LEU A 204 2.41 -5.89 -3.40
CA LEU A 204 1.11 -6.41 -3.00
C LEU A 204 0.95 -7.88 -3.39
N LEU A 205 1.43 -8.28 -4.58
CA LEU A 205 1.41 -9.68 -5.01
C LEU A 205 2.20 -10.58 -4.05
N TRP A 206 3.41 -10.15 -3.68
CA TRP A 206 4.24 -10.90 -2.73
C TRP A 206 3.51 -11.11 -1.41
N LEU A 207 2.94 -10.04 -0.87
CA LEU A 207 2.20 -10.09 0.39
C LEU A 207 0.96 -11.00 0.27
N LYS A 208 0.17 -10.86 -0.79
CA LYS A 208 -1.00 -11.70 -1.07
C LYS A 208 -0.61 -13.18 -1.02
N LEU A 209 0.43 -13.58 -1.76
CA LEU A 209 0.89 -14.97 -1.79
C LEU A 209 1.45 -15.44 -0.43
N PHE A 210 2.12 -14.57 0.31
CA PHE A 210 2.56 -14.92 1.67
C PHE A 210 1.38 -15.19 2.60
N LEU A 211 0.37 -14.30 2.61
CA LEU A 211 -0.83 -14.46 3.44
C LEU A 211 -1.66 -15.68 3.02
N GLU A 212 -1.77 -15.93 1.72
CA GLU A 212 -2.46 -17.11 1.17
C GLU A 212 -1.81 -18.40 1.68
N LYS A 213 -0.49 -18.54 1.53
CA LYS A 213 0.25 -19.69 2.06
C LYS A 213 0.18 -19.79 3.58
N LEU A 214 0.13 -18.66 4.29
CA LEU A 214 0.02 -18.64 5.74
C LEU A 214 -1.36 -19.14 6.22
N ALA A 215 -2.40 -18.91 5.41
CA ALA A 215 -3.76 -19.36 5.64
C ALA A 215 -3.96 -20.86 5.39
N GLU A 216 -3.08 -21.52 4.61
CA GLU A 216 -3.24 -22.92 4.24
C GLU A 216 -3.32 -23.86 5.47
N THR A 217 -4.24 -24.82 5.40
CA THR A 217 -4.41 -25.92 6.36
C THR A 217 -4.08 -27.24 5.64
N PRO A 218 -2.82 -27.69 5.66
CA PRO A 218 -2.42 -28.88 4.90
C PRO A 218 -3.12 -30.13 5.43
N VAL A 219 -3.73 -30.90 4.54
CA VAL A 219 -4.41 -32.17 4.86
C VAL A 219 -3.41 -33.22 5.38
N THR A 220 -2.16 -33.16 4.91
CA THR A 220 -1.07 -34.02 5.36
C THR A 220 0.22 -33.21 5.52
N GLY A 221 1.04 -33.57 6.51
CA GLY A 221 2.31 -32.89 6.78
C GLY A 221 2.23 -31.78 7.83
N ARG A 222 3.39 -31.19 8.13
CA ARG A 222 3.52 -30.09 9.09
C ARG A 222 3.28 -28.74 8.41
N LEU A 223 2.76 -27.77 9.17
CA LEU A 223 2.74 -26.37 8.76
C LEU A 223 4.19 -25.87 8.57
N LYS A 224 4.51 -25.31 7.40
CA LYS A 224 5.78 -24.62 7.13
C LYS A 224 5.92 -23.37 7.99
N SER A 225 7.13 -22.92 8.32
CA SER A 225 7.29 -21.71 9.14
C SER A 225 6.95 -20.43 8.36
N PRO A 226 6.51 -19.33 9.01
CA PRO A 226 6.28 -18.05 8.32
C PRO A 226 7.52 -17.56 7.54
N SER A 227 8.73 -17.79 8.05
CA SER A 227 9.99 -17.50 7.36
C SER A 227 10.14 -18.25 6.04
N GLU A 228 9.84 -19.56 6.02
CA GLU A 228 9.89 -20.39 4.82
C GLU A 228 8.86 -19.90 3.79
N LEU A 229 7.61 -19.68 4.23
CA LEU A 229 6.52 -19.22 3.38
C LEU A 229 6.81 -17.85 2.76
N CYS A 230 7.29 -16.91 3.58
CA CYS A 230 7.63 -15.56 3.14
C CYS A 230 8.76 -15.55 2.11
N ARG A 231 9.80 -16.36 2.33
CA ARG A 231 10.90 -16.54 1.37
C ARG A 231 10.41 -17.13 0.06
N GLU A 232 9.60 -18.20 0.10
CA GLU A 232 9.07 -18.81 -1.12
C GLU A 232 8.22 -17.83 -1.92
N SER A 233 7.32 -17.08 -1.26
CA SER A 233 6.49 -16.07 -1.92
C SER A 233 7.35 -14.97 -2.55
N TYR A 234 8.40 -14.51 -1.85
CA TYR A 234 9.33 -13.51 -2.38
C TYR A 234 10.06 -13.99 -3.63
N GLN A 235 10.57 -15.22 -3.58
CA GLN A 235 11.28 -15.84 -4.70
C GLN A 235 10.40 -15.96 -5.95
N SER A 236 9.12 -16.27 -5.79
CA SER A 236 8.17 -16.33 -6.92
C SER A 236 7.68 -14.98 -7.44
N THR A 237 7.96 -13.86 -6.77
CA THR A 237 7.37 -12.55 -7.08
C THR A 237 8.42 -11.43 -7.11
N LEU A 238 8.53 -10.64 -6.05
CA LEU A 238 9.39 -9.46 -5.93
C LEU A 238 10.86 -9.74 -6.29
N SER A 239 11.36 -10.95 -6.06
CA SER A 239 12.75 -11.27 -6.40
C SER A 239 13.06 -11.04 -7.87
N LEU A 240 12.08 -11.21 -8.78
CA LEU A 240 12.23 -11.01 -10.22
C LEU A 240 12.61 -9.56 -10.58
N HIS A 241 12.22 -8.60 -9.75
CA HIS A 241 12.46 -7.18 -9.96
C HIS A 241 13.63 -6.62 -9.13
N HIS A 242 14.23 -7.43 -8.27
CA HIS A 242 15.30 -7.01 -7.38
C HIS A 242 16.68 -7.41 -7.87
N THR A 243 17.68 -6.57 -7.57
CA THR A 243 19.10 -6.89 -7.82
C THR A 243 19.55 -8.04 -6.91
N TRP A 244 20.64 -8.72 -7.30
CA TRP A 244 21.19 -9.84 -6.52
C TRP A 244 21.42 -9.49 -5.05
N LEU A 245 21.96 -8.29 -4.79
CA LEU A 245 22.29 -7.86 -3.44
C LEU A 245 21.03 -7.68 -2.59
N VAL A 246 19.98 -7.09 -3.17
CA VAL A 246 18.67 -6.93 -2.52
C VAL A 246 18.06 -8.29 -2.19
N ARG A 247 18.12 -9.26 -3.11
CA ARG A 247 17.61 -10.61 -2.87
C ARG A 247 18.27 -11.25 -1.65
N ARG A 248 19.59 -11.09 -1.50
CA ARG A 248 20.32 -11.62 -0.35
C ARG A 248 19.95 -10.93 0.95
N ALA A 249 19.76 -9.62 0.92
CA ALA A 249 19.31 -8.88 2.09
C ALA A 249 17.91 -9.34 2.56
N ALA A 250 16.97 -9.47 1.62
CA ALA A 250 15.62 -9.93 1.91
C ALA A 250 15.62 -11.36 2.49
N GLU A 251 16.36 -12.29 1.87
CA GLU A 251 16.46 -13.68 2.35
C GLU A 251 17.01 -13.81 3.77
N LEU A 252 17.92 -12.90 4.16
CA LEU A 252 18.43 -12.79 5.53
C LEU A 252 17.39 -12.18 6.48
N ALA A 253 16.68 -11.14 6.06
CA ALA A 253 15.63 -10.52 6.85
C ALA A 253 14.51 -11.51 7.20
N PHE A 254 14.14 -12.40 6.28
CA PHE A 254 13.10 -13.41 6.51
C PHE A 254 13.44 -14.42 7.61
N ILE A 255 14.72 -14.61 7.94
CA ILE A 255 15.15 -15.46 9.07
C ILE A 255 14.69 -14.87 10.40
N ALA A 256 14.52 -13.55 10.47
CA ALA A 256 14.08 -12.84 11.66
C ALA A 256 12.55 -12.72 11.79
N LEU A 257 11.78 -13.31 10.86
CA LEU A 257 10.32 -13.32 10.98
C LEU A 257 9.87 -14.10 12.22
N PRO A 258 8.80 -13.65 12.89
CA PRO A 258 8.31 -14.30 14.09
C PRO A 258 7.65 -15.65 13.76
N GLU A 259 7.50 -16.48 14.80
CA GLU A 259 6.80 -17.74 14.70
C GLU A 259 5.29 -17.56 14.47
N ARG A 260 4.64 -18.58 13.91
CA ARG A 260 3.20 -18.53 13.55
C ARG A 260 2.28 -18.08 14.68
N GLY A 261 2.58 -18.46 15.93
CA GLY A 261 1.81 -18.03 17.09
C GLY A 261 1.76 -16.51 17.28
N TYR A 262 2.75 -15.77 16.76
CA TYR A 262 2.72 -14.31 16.74
C TYR A 262 1.67 -13.76 15.76
N PHE A 263 1.52 -14.40 14.60
CA PHE A 263 0.49 -14.03 13.62
C PHE A 263 -0.93 -14.26 14.15
N PHE A 264 -1.14 -15.30 14.98
CA PHE A 264 -2.40 -15.48 15.68
C PHE A 264 -2.74 -14.27 16.55
N ARG A 265 -1.74 -13.74 17.26
CA ARG A 265 -1.91 -12.53 18.08
C ARG A 265 -2.19 -11.30 17.21
N LEU A 266 -1.46 -11.11 16.11
CA LEU A 266 -1.62 -9.97 15.21
C LEU A 266 -3.03 -9.83 14.62
N VAL A 267 -3.74 -10.94 14.45
CA VAL A 267 -5.12 -10.95 13.91
C VAL A 267 -6.17 -11.34 14.96
N CYS A 268 -5.78 -11.42 16.24
CA CYS A 268 -6.65 -11.75 17.37
C CYS A 268 -7.41 -13.08 17.28
N VAL A 269 -6.76 -14.10 16.74
CA VAL A 269 -7.29 -15.46 16.65
C VAL A 269 -6.53 -16.41 17.58
N GLN A 270 -7.10 -17.58 17.86
CA GLN A 270 -6.54 -18.54 18.81
C GLN A 270 -5.84 -19.72 18.14
N ASN A 271 -6.18 -20.03 16.89
CA ASN A 271 -5.69 -21.23 16.21
C ASN A 271 -5.55 -21.03 14.68
N GLN A 272 -5.05 -22.06 14.00
CA GLN A 272 -4.82 -22.03 12.56
C GLN A 272 -6.12 -21.96 11.74
N GLU A 273 -7.22 -22.55 12.22
CA GLU A 273 -8.49 -22.55 11.50
C GLU A 273 -9.09 -21.14 11.45
N GLU A 274 -9.10 -20.44 12.58
CA GLU A 274 -9.52 -19.04 12.65
C GLU A 274 -8.57 -18.12 11.87
N LEU A 275 -7.25 -18.34 11.96
CA LEU A 275 -6.29 -17.60 11.13
C LEU A 275 -6.59 -17.78 9.65
N SER A 276 -6.84 -19.02 9.22
CA SER A 276 -7.18 -19.37 7.85
C SER A 276 -8.44 -18.64 7.39
N ALA A 277 -9.49 -18.62 8.22
CA ALA A 277 -10.74 -17.93 7.91
C ALA A 277 -10.54 -16.42 7.73
N VAL A 278 -9.78 -15.78 8.62
CA VAL A 278 -9.49 -14.33 8.55
C VAL A 278 -8.63 -14.01 7.33
N LEU A 279 -7.50 -14.72 7.14
CA LEU A 279 -6.57 -14.45 6.06
C LEU A 279 -7.16 -14.75 4.69
N THR A 280 -8.02 -15.77 4.55
CA THR A 280 -8.71 -16.07 3.29
C THR A 280 -9.54 -14.87 2.82
N ARG A 281 -10.24 -14.19 3.74
CA ARG A 281 -11.03 -12.98 3.40
C ARG A 281 -10.12 -11.83 2.97
N VAL A 282 -9.01 -11.62 3.68
CA VAL A 282 -8.02 -10.58 3.33
C VAL A 282 -7.40 -10.87 1.95
N VAL A 283 -7.02 -12.12 1.68
CA VAL A 283 -6.43 -12.55 0.41
C VAL A 283 -7.41 -12.39 -0.75
N GLN A 284 -8.69 -12.71 -0.55
CA GLN A 284 -9.73 -12.49 -1.56
C GLN A 284 -9.92 -11.00 -1.89
N ALA A 285 -10.06 -10.15 -0.87
CA ALA A 285 -10.20 -8.70 -1.07
C ALA A 285 -8.94 -8.10 -1.72
N THR A 286 -7.75 -8.51 -1.28
CA THR A 286 -6.48 -8.10 -1.87
C THR A 286 -6.35 -8.58 -3.32
N GLY A 287 -6.84 -9.79 -3.61
CA GLY A 287 -6.87 -10.36 -4.96
C GLY A 287 -7.69 -9.52 -5.93
N GLU A 288 -8.89 -9.10 -5.52
CA GLU A 288 -9.75 -8.24 -6.35
C GLU A 288 -9.09 -6.89 -6.66
N VAL A 289 -8.48 -6.24 -5.66
CA VAL A 289 -7.73 -4.99 -5.84
C VAL A 289 -6.56 -5.22 -6.79
N TYR A 290 -5.78 -6.28 -6.57
CA TYR A 290 -4.64 -6.64 -7.39
C TYR A 290 -5.05 -6.87 -8.85
N ASP A 291 -6.07 -7.68 -9.11
CA ASP A 291 -6.47 -8.06 -10.47
C ASP A 291 -6.97 -6.85 -11.27
N ARG A 292 -7.69 -5.92 -10.63
CA ARG A 292 -8.13 -4.67 -11.27
C ARG A 292 -6.97 -3.71 -11.55
N THR A 293 -6.05 -3.54 -10.60
CA THR A 293 -4.85 -2.73 -10.81
C THR A 293 -3.96 -3.33 -11.89
N GLN A 294 -3.79 -4.65 -11.89
CA GLN A 294 -3.05 -5.39 -12.92
C GLN A 294 -3.64 -5.13 -14.31
N LYS A 295 -4.97 -5.29 -14.45
CA LYS A 295 -5.67 -5.04 -15.71
C LYS A 295 -5.53 -3.59 -16.19
N ALA A 296 -5.66 -2.61 -15.28
CA ALA A 296 -5.52 -1.21 -15.61
C ALA A 296 -4.09 -0.87 -16.10
N LEU A 297 -3.05 -1.43 -15.47
CA LEU A 297 -1.66 -1.25 -15.90
C LEU A 297 -1.38 -1.97 -17.23
N GLU A 298 -1.89 -3.19 -17.40
CA GLU A 298 -1.70 -4.00 -18.61
C GLU A 298 -2.32 -3.35 -19.85
N GLU A 299 -3.56 -2.88 -19.76
CA GLU A 299 -4.25 -2.20 -20.86
C GLU A 299 -3.52 -0.94 -21.36
N ASN A 300 -2.65 -0.37 -20.54
CA ASN A 300 -1.86 0.82 -20.86
C ASN A 300 -0.36 0.51 -21.09
N GLY A 301 0.03 -0.76 -21.15
CA GLY A 301 1.42 -1.17 -21.38
C GLY A 301 2.39 -0.81 -20.24
N MET A 302 1.88 -0.64 -19.02
CA MET A 302 2.64 -0.08 -17.89
C MET A 302 3.23 -1.13 -16.93
N LEU A 303 3.19 -2.42 -17.28
CA LEU A 303 3.71 -3.49 -16.41
C LEU A 303 5.24 -3.50 -16.28
N ASP A 304 5.93 -2.80 -17.18
CA ASP A 304 7.39 -2.76 -17.29
C ASP A 304 7.98 -1.35 -17.15
N LEU A 305 7.23 -0.38 -16.58
CA LEU A 305 7.75 0.97 -16.36
C LEU A 305 9.11 0.95 -15.61
N PRO A 306 10.16 1.61 -16.14
CA PRO A 306 11.55 1.55 -15.66
C PRO A 306 11.72 2.11 -14.25
#